data_AF-X1GB79-F1
#
_entry.id   AF-X1GB79-F1
#
_cell.length_a   1.000
_cell.length_b   1.000
_cell.length_c   1.000
_cell.angle_alpha   90.00
_cell.angle_beta   90.00
_cell.angle_gamma   90.00
#
_symmetry.space_group_name_H-M   'P 1'
#
loop_
_entity.id
_entity.type
_entity.pdbx_description
1 polymer ?
#
loop_
_entity_poly.entity_id
_entity_poly.type
_entity_poly.pdbx_seq_one_letter_code
_entity_poly.pdbx_strand_id
1 'polypeptide(L)'
;MASKGHALSRDALIRTLTAYSGITTEDGAGDGTTLVDSNLIDRNDFVSEKTILIMSGDAKDEDKGATSVDTDGNGKIIDGIITLQGNGFSAQIKAGTIFRVLNISTVEMDVARIEAKLDTADTLIEAIKAKTDNLPPDPAIQSAIDALVSPIWTYIQAVRAKTDNLPPDPAIQSAIDALVSPIWTYIQAVRAKTDNLPPDPAGQAFIDALVSPIWTYIQAIQAVTDNLPDSGALTALLADITAIKAETDKIADKML
;
A
#
# COMPACT_ATOMS: atom_id res chain seq x y z
N MET A 1 -56.19 62.82 -9.12
CA MET A 1 -56.08 62.85 -7.65
C MET A 1 -54.84 63.65 -7.31
N ALA A 2 -54.96 64.83 -6.70
CA ALA A 2 -53.80 65.59 -6.26
C ALA A 2 -53.10 64.80 -5.14
N SER A 3 -51.82 64.47 -5.34
CA SER A 3 -51.00 63.84 -4.31
C SER A 3 -51.05 64.70 -3.06
N LYS A 4 -51.74 64.23 -2.01
CA LYS A 4 -51.74 64.85 -0.69
C LYS A 4 -50.43 64.48 0.02
N GLY A 5 -49.31 64.97 -0.49
CA GLY A 5 -48.06 64.98 0.26
C GLY A 5 -48.26 65.89 1.46
N HIS A 6 -48.64 65.33 2.61
CA HIS A 6 -48.69 66.07 3.86
C HIS A 6 -47.24 66.30 4.32
N ALA A 7 -46.70 67.50 4.06
CA ALA A 7 -45.46 67.92 4.68
C ALA A 7 -45.70 68.01 6.19
N LEU A 8 -45.06 67.12 6.95
CA LEU A 8 -45.04 67.21 8.41
C LEU A 8 -44.34 68.52 8.80
N SER A 9 -44.86 69.22 9.81
CA SER A 9 -44.12 70.32 10.42
C SER A 9 -42.80 69.79 10.98
N ARG A 10 -41.80 70.66 11.13
CA ARG A 10 -40.51 70.30 11.73
C ARG A 10 -40.68 69.61 13.09
N ASP A 11 -41.63 70.10 13.90
CA ASP A 11 -41.92 69.53 15.22
C ASP A 11 -42.52 68.14 15.13
N ALA A 12 -43.38 67.90 14.12
CA ALA A 12 -43.92 66.57 13.87
C ALA A 12 -42.83 65.59 13.43
N LEU A 13 -41.90 65.99 12.55
CA LEU A 13 -40.74 65.20 12.15
C LEU A 13 -39.85 64.82 13.34
N ILE A 14 -39.53 65.80 14.21
CA ILE A 14 -38.74 65.55 15.42
C ILE A 14 -39.46 64.54 16.33
N ARG A 15 -40.77 64.70 16.51
CA ARG A 15 -41.57 63.79 17.33
C ARG A 15 -41.64 62.38 16.76
N THR A 16 -41.75 62.21 15.44
CA THR A 16 -41.78 60.87 14.82
C THR A 16 -40.41 60.19 14.84
N LEU A 17 -39.34 60.96 14.64
CA LEU A 17 -37.98 60.43 14.62
C LEU A 17 -37.43 60.16 16.02
N THR A 18 -37.90 60.85 17.05
CA THR A 18 -37.36 60.71 18.41
C THR A 18 -38.20 59.74 19.23
N ALA A 19 -37.64 58.57 19.55
CA ALA A 19 -38.24 57.62 20.48
C ALA A 19 -38.16 58.11 21.93
N TYR A 20 -37.05 58.78 22.27
CA TYR A 20 -36.81 59.30 23.60
C TYR A 20 -35.84 60.48 23.59
N SER A 21 -36.02 61.40 24.54
CA SER A 21 -35.06 62.44 24.86
C SER A 21 -34.75 62.32 26.35
N GLY A 22 -33.47 62.21 26.67
CA GLY A 22 -33.00 61.98 28.03
C GLY A 22 -31.85 62.89 28.40
N ILE A 23 -31.52 62.86 29.68
CA ILE A 23 -30.33 63.48 30.25
C ILE A 23 -29.67 62.40 31.08
N THR A 24 -28.40 62.11 30.79
CA THR A 24 -27.68 61.06 31.52
C THR A 24 -27.64 61.36 33.00
N THR A 25 -27.85 60.33 33.82
CA THR A 25 -27.92 60.46 35.27
C THR A 25 -26.58 60.13 35.93
N GLU A 26 -25.75 59.35 35.25
CA GLU A 26 -24.43 58.93 35.71
C GLU A 26 -23.42 58.97 34.56
N ASP A 27 -22.14 58.86 34.91
CA ASP A 27 -21.06 58.71 33.94
C ASP A 27 -21.11 57.31 33.32
N GLY A 28 -21.09 57.26 31.99
CA GLY A 28 -20.88 56.01 31.25
C GLY A 28 -19.45 55.50 31.37
N ALA A 29 -19.13 54.44 30.62
CA ALA A 29 -17.80 53.86 30.57
C ALA A 29 -16.77 54.89 30.04
N GLY A 30 -15.56 54.86 30.60
CA GLY A 30 -14.50 55.83 30.29
C GLY A 30 -14.06 55.84 28.83
N ASP A 31 -14.34 54.77 28.10
CA ASP A 31 -14.09 54.61 26.66
C ASP A 31 -15.26 55.07 25.78
N GLY A 32 -16.34 55.59 26.36
CA GLY A 32 -17.51 56.08 25.63
C GLY A 32 -18.42 54.95 25.10
N THR A 33 -18.23 53.70 25.51
CA THR A 33 -19.02 52.55 25.05
C THR A 33 -20.38 52.41 25.73
N THR A 34 -20.63 53.18 26.80
CA THR A 34 -21.94 53.18 27.46
C THR A 34 -22.44 54.58 27.78
N LEU A 35 -23.76 54.68 27.92
CA LEU A 35 -24.50 55.84 28.40
C LEU A 35 -25.45 55.38 29.50
N VAL A 36 -25.61 56.15 30.57
CA VAL A 36 -26.47 55.78 31.71
C VAL A 36 -27.56 56.83 31.91
N ASP A 37 -28.82 56.40 31.87
CA ASP A 37 -29.99 57.19 32.25
C ASP A 37 -30.97 56.34 33.05
N SER A 38 -31.02 56.57 34.37
CA SER A 38 -31.87 55.80 35.28
C SER A 38 -33.36 56.00 35.00
N ASN A 39 -33.78 57.01 34.23
CA ASN A 39 -35.18 57.18 33.82
C ASN A 39 -35.61 56.16 32.74
N LEU A 40 -34.67 55.35 32.23
CA LEU A 40 -34.97 54.24 31.35
C LEU A 40 -35.44 53.00 32.11
N ILE A 41 -35.12 52.87 33.40
CA ILE A 41 -35.50 51.73 34.24
C ILE A 41 -37.03 51.55 34.24
N ASP A 42 -37.48 50.29 34.27
CA ASP A 42 -38.89 49.84 34.21
C ASP A 42 -39.64 50.16 32.89
N ARG A 43 -38.96 50.75 31.91
CA ARG A 43 -39.50 50.95 30.56
C ARG A 43 -39.22 49.74 29.68
N ASN A 44 -40.05 49.53 28.66
CA ASN A 44 -39.78 48.48 27.67
C ASN A 44 -38.50 48.81 26.90
N ASP A 45 -37.85 47.79 26.34
CA ASP A 45 -36.78 48.04 25.38
C ASP A 45 -37.33 48.70 24.09
N PHE A 46 -37.11 50.00 23.98
CA PHE A 46 -37.26 50.78 22.76
C PHE A 46 -35.90 51.34 22.32
N VAL A 47 -34.79 50.88 22.88
CA VAL A 47 -33.47 51.48 22.71
C VAL A 47 -32.58 50.61 21.82
N SER A 48 -32.59 49.29 22.02
CA SER A 48 -31.80 48.38 21.21
C SER A 48 -32.15 48.54 19.72
N GLU A 49 -31.15 48.41 18.86
CA GLU A 49 -31.29 48.57 17.40
C GLU A 49 -31.64 49.99 16.94
N LYS A 50 -31.47 50.99 17.81
CA LYS A 50 -31.71 52.41 17.48
C LYS A 50 -30.45 53.24 17.56
N THR A 51 -30.50 54.41 16.94
CA THR A 51 -29.42 55.38 16.96
C THR A 51 -29.54 56.29 18.17
N ILE A 52 -28.46 56.44 18.92
CA ILE A 52 -28.29 57.43 19.98
C ILE A 52 -27.57 58.64 19.39
N LEU A 53 -28.17 59.82 19.51
CA LEU A 53 -27.56 61.09 19.12
C LEU A 53 -27.25 61.91 20.37
N ILE A 54 -26.00 62.33 20.52
CA ILE A 54 -25.56 63.17 21.64
C ILE A 54 -25.77 64.65 21.29
N MET A 55 -26.47 65.38 22.15
CA MET A 55 -26.91 66.76 21.90
C MET A 55 -26.07 67.80 22.68
N SER A 56 -25.24 67.37 23.63
CA SER A 56 -24.39 68.24 24.46
C SER A 56 -23.14 67.50 24.97
N GLY A 57 -22.22 68.21 25.63
CA GLY A 57 -21.01 67.62 26.19
C GLY A 57 -19.91 67.42 25.15
N ASP A 58 -18.92 66.60 25.48
CA ASP A 58 -17.69 66.47 24.68
C ASP A 58 -17.90 65.67 23.38
N ALA A 59 -18.81 64.69 23.40
CA ALA A 59 -19.19 63.89 22.22
C ALA A 59 -20.38 64.48 21.44
N LYS A 60 -20.61 65.79 21.55
CA LYS A 60 -21.76 66.45 20.92
C LYS A 60 -21.76 66.26 19.40
N ASP A 61 -22.96 66.07 18.84
CA ASP A 61 -23.25 65.88 17.42
C ASP A 61 -22.75 64.52 16.87
N GLU A 62 -22.25 63.63 17.72
CA GLU A 62 -21.97 62.24 17.36
C GLU A 62 -23.20 61.35 17.52
N ASP A 63 -23.27 60.31 16.68
CA ASP A 63 -24.26 59.26 16.76
C ASP A 63 -23.66 57.85 16.80
N LYS A 64 -24.34 56.96 17.55
CA LYS A 64 -24.00 55.54 17.66
C LYS A 64 -25.24 54.69 17.80
N GLY A 65 -25.25 53.52 17.16
CA GLY A 65 -26.22 52.47 17.41
C GLY A 65 -26.12 51.94 18.84
N ALA A 66 -27.25 51.75 19.48
CA ALA A 66 -27.38 51.05 20.75
C ALA A 66 -27.45 49.54 20.47
N THR A 67 -26.43 48.82 20.91
CA THR A 67 -26.33 47.36 20.76
C THR A 67 -27.30 46.66 21.70
N SER A 68 -27.39 47.12 22.94
CA SER A 68 -28.25 46.50 23.96
C SER A 68 -28.55 47.45 25.12
N VAL A 69 -29.62 47.14 25.83
CA VAL A 69 -29.92 47.55 27.21
C VAL A 69 -30.15 46.30 28.03
N ASP A 70 -29.77 46.29 29.31
CA ASP A 70 -30.06 45.13 30.15
C ASP A 70 -31.55 45.10 30.49
N THR A 71 -32.18 43.94 30.38
CA THR A 71 -33.63 43.77 30.58
C THR A 71 -33.96 42.58 31.47
N ASP A 72 -35.07 42.70 32.20
CA ASP A 72 -35.65 41.58 32.94
C ASP A 72 -36.29 40.54 31.99
N GLY A 73 -36.77 39.43 32.55
CA GLY A 73 -37.46 38.39 31.77
C GLY A 73 -38.77 38.84 31.10
N ASN A 74 -39.24 40.07 31.36
CA ASN A 74 -40.42 40.68 30.74
C ASN A 74 -40.05 41.77 29.72
N GLY A 75 -38.76 41.98 29.42
CA GLY A 75 -38.26 42.99 28.50
C GLY A 75 -38.29 44.42 29.06
N LYS A 76 -38.27 44.57 30.39
CA LYS A 76 -38.14 45.86 31.09
C LYS A 76 -36.69 46.17 31.36
N ILE A 77 -36.26 47.39 31.09
CA ILE A 77 -34.89 47.85 31.35
C ILE A 77 -34.62 47.86 32.86
N ILE A 78 -33.47 47.33 33.30
CA ILE A 78 -33.17 47.16 34.74
C ILE A 78 -32.13 48.13 35.30
N ASP A 79 -31.14 48.53 34.52
CA ASP A 79 -30.00 49.34 35.00
C ASP A 79 -29.95 50.74 34.37
N GLY A 80 -30.69 50.96 33.29
CA GLY A 80 -30.66 52.21 32.53
C GLY A 80 -29.37 52.42 31.74
N ILE A 81 -28.55 51.36 31.59
CA ILE A 81 -27.30 51.40 30.85
C ILE A 81 -27.56 51.01 29.40
N ILE A 82 -27.23 51.92 28.49
CA ILE A 82 -27.22 51.69 27.05
C ILE A 82 -25.81 51.32 26.65
N THR A 83 -25.65 50.13 26.08
CA THR A 83 -24.39 49.69 25.46
C THR A 83 -24.37 50.09 24.00
N LEU A 84 -23.27 50.68 23.56
CA LEU A 84 -23.12 51.27 22.23
C LEU A 84 -22.25 50.39 21.34
N GLN A 85 -22.47 50.50 20.04
CA GLN A 85 -21.72 49.74 19.04
C GLN A 85 -20.26 50.17 18.93
N GLY A 86 -19.40 49.21 18.57
CA GLY A 86 -17.98 49.45 18.26
C GLY A 86 -17.22 50.06 19.44
N ASN A 87 -16.36 51.03 19.15
CA ASN A 87 -15.54 51.72 20.17
C ASN A 87 -16.31 52.82 20.93
N GLY A 88 -17.64 52.86 20.83
CA GLY A 88 -18.44 53.92 21.44
C GLY A 88 -18.25 55.30 20.79
N PHE A 89 -18.55 56.35 21.57
CA PHE A 89 -18.32 57.75 21.23
C PHE A 89 -16.86 58.17 21.45
N SER A 90 -16.44 59.32 20.90
CA SER A 90 -15.04 59.79 21.02
C SER A 90 -14.60 60.18 22.43
N ALA A 91 -15.56 60.33 23.36
CA ALA A 91 -15.34 60.69 24.75
C ALA A 91 -16.32 59.94 25.67
N GLN A 92 -15.96 59.85 26.95
CA GLN A 92 -16.86 59.36 27.99
C GLN A 92 -18.12 60.23 28.05
N ILE A 93 -19.29 59.58 28.05
CA ILE A 93 -20.55 60.28 28.24
C ILE A 93 -20.73 60.57 29.73
N LYS A 94 -20.57 61.84 30.11
CA LYS A 94 -20.71 62.30 31.49
C LYS A 94 -22.16 62.47 31.91
N ALA A 95 -22.43 62.39 33.21
CA ALA A 95 -23.73 62.77 33.79
C ALA A 95 -24.12 64.20 33.37
N GLY A 96 -25.41 64.44 33.11
CA GLY A 96 -25.93 65.72 32.62
C GLY A 96 -25.86 65.90 31.10
N THR A 97 -25.40 64.90 30.35
CA THR A 97 -25.37 64.93 28.89
C THR A 97 -26.76 64.72 28.31
N ILE A 98 -27.21 65.65 27.48
CA ILE A 98 -28.48 65.57 26.75
C ILE A 98 -28.29 64.64 25.55
N PHE A 99 -29.21 63.69 25.38
CA PHE A 99 -29.18 62.75 24.25
C PHE A 99 -30.59 62.47 23.71
N ARG A 100 -30.64 61.84 22.54
CA ARG A 100 -31.87 61.35 21.93
C ARG A 100 -31.70 59.93 21.43
N VAL A 101 -32.75 59.13 21.60
CA VAL A 101 -32.91 57.84 20.91
C VAL A 101 -33.74 58.10 19.67
N LEU A 102 -33.20 57.79 18.50
CA LEU A 102 -33.85 58.01 17.21
C LEU A 102 -34.45 56.69 16.69
N ASN A 103 -35.65 56.73 16.13
CA ASN A 103 -36.34 55.62 15.47
C ASN A 103 -35.73 55.24 14.10
N ILE A 104 -34.41 55.24 14.01
CA ILE A 104 -33.63 54.80 12.86
C ILE A 104 -32.54 53.86 13.36
N SER A 105 -32.28 52.79 12.63
CA SER A 105 -31.08 51.98 12.81
C SER A 105 -29.89 52.69 12.15
N THR A 106 -28.68 52.45 12.65
CA THR A 106 -27.46 52.89 11.97
C THR A 106 -27.02 51.83 10.96
N VAL A 107 -26.33 52.24 9.89
CA VAL A 107 -25.78 51.29 8.90
C VAL A 107 -24.73 50.39 9.55
N GLU A 108 -24.00 50.91 10.53
CA GLU A 108 -22.99 50.19 11.29
C GLU A 108 -23.58 49.00 12.06
N MET A 109 -24.81 49.10 12.59
CA MET A 109 -25.50 47.97 13.23
C MET A 109 -25.85 46.87 12.22
N ASP A 110 -26.32 47.27 11.04
CA ASP A 110 -26.66 46.32 9.98
C ASP A 110 -25.41 45.59 9.48
N VAL A 111 -24.30 46.32 9.30
CA VAL A 111 -23.00 45.76 8.91
C VAL A 111 -22.49 44.78 9.97
N ALA A 112 -22.52 45.13 11.25
CA ALA A 112 -22.07 44.24 12.33
C ALA A 112 -22.88 42.92 12.37
N ARG A 113 -24.20 42.97 12.12
CA ARG A 113 -25.03 41.75 12.02
C ARG A 113 -24.71 40.92 10.79
N ILE A 114 -24.36 41.56 9.68
CA ILE A 114 -23.94 40.88 8.45
C ILE A 114 -22.59 40.19 8.68
N GLU A 115 -21.63 40.86 9.30
CA GLU A 115 -20.31 40.31 9.64
C GLU A 115 -20.45 39.06 10.52
N ALA A 116 -21.24 39.10 11.59
CA ALA A 116 -21.47 37.94 12.45
C ALA A 116 -22.09 36.73 11.70
N LYS A 117 -22.98 36.98 10.74
CA LYS A 117 -23.56 35.93 9.89
C LYS A 117 -22.55 35.36 8.90
N LEU A 118 -21.66 36.20 8.36
CA LEU A 118 -20.58 35.76 7.46
C LEU A 118 -19.57 34.89 8.21
N ASP A 119 -19.15 35.28 9.42
CA ASP A 119 -18.23 34.48 10.25
C ASP A 119 -18.79 33.09 10.53
N THR A 120 -20.10 33.00 10.80
CA THR A 120 -20.80 31.73 10.99
C THR A 120 -20.78 30.89 9.71
N ALA A 121 -21.03 31.51 8.55
CA ALA A 121 -21.03 30.83 7.26
C ALA A 121 -19.63 30.31 6.90
N ASP A 122 -18.59 31.10 7.13
CA ASP A 122 -17.19 30.72 6.88
C ASP A 122 -16.80 29.52 7.75
N THR A 123 -17.15 29.53 9.03
CA THR A 123 -16.94 28.38 9.93
C THR A 123 -17.62 27.10 9.42
N LEU A 124 -18.87 27.21 8.95
CA LEU A 124 -19.60 26.08 8.39
C LEU A 124 -18.97 25.58 7.09
N ILE A 125 -18.49 26.48 6.24
CA ILE A 125 -17.81 26.14 4.99
C ILE A 125 -16.50 25.40 5.28
N GLU A 126 -15.71 25.86 6.27
CA GLU A 126 -14.49 25.16 6.70
C GLU A 126 -14.81 23.75 7.23
N ALA A 127 -15.86 23.60 8.03
CA ALA A 127 -16.30 22.29 8.53
C ALA A 127 -16.77 21.36 7.40
N ILE A 128 -17.47 21.89 6.40
CA ILE A 128 -17.90 21.14 5.21
C ILE A 128 -16.66 20.71 4.41
N LYS A 129 -15.75 21.64 4.11
CA LYS A 129 -14.49 21.33 3.40
C LYS A 129 -13.72 20.24 4.12
N ALA A 130 -13.53 20.35 5.43
CA ALA A 130 -12.86 19.33 6.23
C ALA A 130 -13.56 17.97 6.15
N LYS A 131 -14.89 17.93 6.10
CA LYS A 131 -15.62 16.66 5.91
C LYS A 131 -15.48 16.13 4.49
N THR A 132 -15.57 16.98 3.48
CA THR A 132 -15.47 16.60 2.06
C THR A 132 -14.06 16.15 1.69
N ASP A 133 -13.02 16.84 2.16
CA ASP A 133 -11.61 16.47 1.93
C ASP A 133 -11.24 15.13 2.58
N ASN A 134 -11.96 14.75 3.65
CA ASN A 134 -11.78 13.47 4.35
C ASN A 134 -12.81 12.41 3.93
N LEU A 135 -13.60 12.65 2.88
CA LEU A 135 -14.43 11.58 2.32
C LEU A 135 -13.50 10.54 1.66
N PRO A 136 -13.59 9.25 2.04
CA PRO A 136 -12.90 8.21 1.30
C PRO A 136 -13.37 8.21 -0.16
N PRO A 137 -12.51 7.82 -1.12
CA PRO A 137 -12.96 7.48 -2.47
C PRO A 137 -14.12 6.48 -2.35
N ASP A 138 -15.27 6.83 -2.93
CA ASP A 138 -16.59 6.19 -2.76
C ASP A 138 -16.54 4.73 -2.23
N PRO A 139 -16.74 4.52 -0.92
CA PRO A 139 -16.64 3.19 -0.30
C PRO A 139 -17.77 2.26 -0.75
N ALA A 140 -18.88 2.77 -1.27
CA ALA A 140 -19.94 1.94 -1.85
C ALA A 140 -19.47 1.36 -3.18
N ILE A 141 -18.77 2.13 -4.00
CA ILE A 141 -18.13 1.65 -5.23
C ILE A 141 -17.00 0.67 -4.91
N GLN A 142 -16.12 0.98 -3.94
CA GLN A 142 -15.00 0.08 -3.60
C GLN A 142 -15.50 -1.26 -3.05
N SER A 143 -16.49 -1.26 -2.14
CA SER A 143 -17.06 -2.50 -1.60
C SER A 143 -17.76 -3.34 -2.67
N ALA A 144 -18.43 -2.68 -3.63
CA ALA A 144 -19.05 -3.36 -4.77
C ALA A 144 -18.01 -3.98 -5.72
N ILE A 145 -16.90 -3.26 -5.97
CA ILE A 145 -15.76 -3.78 -6.76
C ILE A 145 -15.10 -4.96 -6.05
N ASP A 146 -14.81 -4.85 -4.75
CA ASP A 146 -14.16 -5.92 -3.99
C ASP A 146 -15.03 -7.18 -3.92
N ALA A 147 -16.34 -7.01 -3.72
CA ALA A 147 -17.31 -8.10 -3.74
C ALA A 147 -17.39 -8.80 -5.11
N LEU A 148 -17.15 -8.07 -6.21
CA LEU A 148 -17.13 -8.63 -7.56
C LEU A 148 -15.78 -9.29 -7.90
N VAL A 149 -14.66 -8.68 -7.52
CA VAL A 149 -13.30 -9.11 -7.90
C VAL A 149 -12.82 -10.30 -7.08
N SER A 150 -13.14 -10.35 -5.78
CA SER A 150 -12.73 -11.44 -4.88
C SER A 150 -13.14 -12.85 -5.36
N PRO A 151 -14.41 -13.11 -5.74
CA PRO A 151 -14.80 -14.42 -6.27
C PRO A 151 -14.15 -14.72 -7.62
N ILE A 152 -13.96 -13.72 -8.49
CA ILE A 152 -13.28 -13.89 -9.78
C ILE A 152 -11.83 -14.34 -9.58
N TRP A 153 -11.11 -13.70 -8.65
CA TRP A 153 -9.74 -14.07 -8.31
C TRP A 153 -9.66 -15.52 -7.83
N THR A 154 -10.57 -15.92 -6.94
CA THR A 154 -10.66 -17.29 -6.42
C THR A 154 -10.90 -18.29 -7.56
N TYR A 155 -11.79 -17.97 -8.50
CA TYR A 155 -12.05 -18.81 -9.67
C TYR A 155 -10.83 -18.94 -10.58
N ILE A 156 -10.12 -17.85 -10.88
CA ILE A 156 -8.90 -17.86 -11.69
C ILE A 156 -7.83 -18.76 -11.06
N GLN A 157 -7.63 -18.66 -9.74
CA GLN A 157 -6.68 -19.51 -9.02
C GLN A 157 -7.06 -20.98 -9.10
N ALA A 158 -8.35 -21.32 -9.00
CA ALA A 158 -8.83 -22.69 -9.15
C ALA A 158 -8.65 -23.24 -10.58
N VAL A 159 -8.87 -22.41 -11.60
CA VAL A 159 -8.61 -22.77 -13.01
C VAL A 159 -7.12 -23.02 -13.22
N ARG A 160 -6.24 -22.11 -12.77
CA ARG A 160 -4.78 -22.29 -12.86
C ARG A 160 -4.33 -23.60 -12.20
N ALA A 161 -4.80 -23.88 -10.98
CA ALA A 161 -4.47 -25.12 -10.29
C ALA A 161 -4.91 -26.38 -11.05
N LYS A 162 -6.04 -26.33 -11.77
CA LYS A 162 -6.46 -27.45 -12.65
C LYS A 162 -5.64 -27.52 -13.93
N THR A 163 -5.29 -26.38 -14.51
CA THR A 163 -4.50 -26.32 -15.74
C THR A 163 -3.06 -26.81 -15.51
N ASP A 164 -2.43 -26.39 -14.42
CA ASP A 164 -1.06 -26.79 -14.07
C ASP A 164 -0.93 -28.28 -13.75
N ASN A 165 -2.03 -28.93 -13.36
CA ASN A 165 -2.11 -30.36 -13.04
C ASN A 165 -2.73 -31.21 -14.15
N LEU A 166 -2.94 -30.67 -15.36
CA LEU A 166 -3.37 -31.48 -16.49
C LEU A 166 -2.27 -32.50 -16.83
N PRO A 167 -2.60 -33.80 -16.94
CA PRO A 167 -1.64 -34.77 -17.44
C PRO A 167 -1.21 -34.39 -18.87
N PRO A 168 0.00 -34.79 -19.31
CA PRO A 168 0.40 -34.66 -20.71
C PRO A 168 -0.69 -35.25 -21.61
N ASP A 169 -1.02 -34.55 -22.70
CA ASP A 169 -2.04 -34.98 -23.64
C ASP A 169 -1.75 -36.42 -24.11
N PRO A 170 -2.66 -37.39 -23.89
CA PRO A 170 -2.44 -38.78 -24.28
C PRO A 170 -2.16 -38.97 -25.78
N ALA A 171 -2.67 -38.09 -26.65
CA ALA A 171 -2.38 -38.12 -28.08
C ALA A 171 -0.94 -37.68 -28.37
N ILE A 172 -0.44 -36.66 -27.66
CA ILE A 172 0.97 -36.23 -27.75
C ILE A 172 1.88 -37.33 -27.21
N GLN A 173 1.54 -37.93 -26.06
CA GLN A 173 2.33 -39.02 -25.49
C GLN A 173 2.36 -40.23 -26.43
N SER A 174 1.21 -40.61 -27.00
CA SER A 174 1.13 -41.70 -27.97
C SER A 174 1.94 -41.42 -29.24
N ALA A 175 1.97 -40.17 -29.71
CA ALA A 175 2.78 -39.76 -30.85
C ALA A 175 4.29 -39.82 -30.55
N ILE A 176 4.70 -39.41 -29.34
CA ILE A 176 6.09 -39.53 -28.87
C ILE A 176 6.49 -41.01 -28.77
N ASP A 177 5.65 -41.86 -28.16
CA ASP A 177 5.93 -43.28 -28.00
C ASP A 177 6.02 -43.99 -29.36
N ALA A 178 5.12 -43.65 -30.29
CA ALA A 178 5.16 -44.15 -31.67
C ALA A 178 6.42 -43.74 -32.42
N LEU A 179 7.00 -42.57 -32.13
CA LEU A 179 8.25 -42.10 -32.72
C LEU A 179 9.49 -42.74 -32.05
N VAL A 180 9.50 -42.84 -30.72
CA VAL A 180 10.66 -43.28 -29.93
C VAL A 180 10.82 -44.80 -29.95
N SER A 181 9.72 -45.56 -29.93
CA SER A 181 9.75 -47.03 -29.95
C SER A 181 10.54 -47.65 -31.13
N PRO A 182 10.34 -47.24 -32.40
CA PRO A 182 11.15 -47.74 -33.51
C PRO A 182 12.61 -47.28 -33.43
N ILE A 183 12.88 -46.06 -32.95
CA ILE A 183 14.26 -45.57 -32.75
C ILE A 183 15.00 -46.42 -31.72
N TRP A 184 14.35 -46.75 -30.60
CA TRP A 184 14.91 -47.62 -29.58
C TRP A 184 15.24 -49.01 -30.14
N THR A 185 14.31 -49.58 -30.92
CA THR A 185 14.51 -50.87 -31.60
C THR A 185 15.73 -50.82 -32.54
N TYR A 186 15.87 -49.74 -33.31
CA TYR A 186 17.01 -49.55 -34.21
C TYR A 186 18.34 -49.43 -33.45
N ILE A 187 18.39 -48.67 -32.35
CA ILE A 187 19.60 -48.54 -31.50
C ILE A 187 20.02 -49.90 -30.96
N GLN A 188 19.08 -50.71 -30.49
CA GLN A 188 19.37 -52.04 -29.98
C GLN A 188 19.92 -52.96 -31.08
N ALA A 189 19.39 -52.87 -32.31
CA ALA A 189 19.91 -53.61 -33.46
C ALA A 189 21.34 -53.16 -33.85
N VAL A 190 21.62 -51.85 -33.82
CA VAL A 190 22.97 -51.31 -34.09
C VAL A 190 23.96 -51.77 -33.02
N ARG A 191 23.57 -51.72 -31.74
CA ARG A 191 24.39 -52.25 -30.62
C ARG A 191 24.71 -53.72 -30.83
N ALA A 192 23.70 -54.55 -31.09
CA ALA A 192 23.91 -55.98 -31.35
C ALA A 192 24.86 -56.24 -32.54
N LYS A 193 24.83 -55.42 -33.59
CA LYS A 193 25.79 -55.52 -34.70
C LYS A 193 27.19 -55.05 -34.31
N THR A 194 27.28 -54.00 -33.52
CA THR A 194 28.56 -53.43 -33.05
C THR A 194 29.26 -54.39 -32.09
N ASP A 195 28.52 -54.99 -31.16
CA ASP A 195 29.04 -55.98 -30.21
C ASP A 195 29.54 -57.27 -30.89
N ASN A 196 29.06 -57.56 -32.10
CA ASN A 196 29.47 -58.69 -32.93
C ASN A 196 30.50 -58.33 -34.02
N LEU A 197 31.06 -57.11 -34.01
CA LEU A 197 32.21 -56.81 -34.86
C LEU A 197 33.42 -57.63 -34.38
N PRO A 198 34.17 -58.27 -35.29
CA PRO A 198 35.43 -58.89 -34.92
C PRO A 198 36.39 -57.84 -34.33
N PRO A 199 37.27 -58.21 -33.38
CA PRO A 199 38.41 -57.37 -33.03
C PRO A 199 39.16 -57.02 -34.32
N ASP A 200 39.60 -55.77 -34.47
CA ASP A 200 40.24 -55.22 -35.67
C ASP A 200 41.08 -56.28 -36.45
N PRO A 201 40.64 -56.71 -37.65
CA PRO A 201 41.33 -57.73 -38.43
C PRO A 201 42.80 -57.39 -38.72
N ALA A 202 43.15 -56.10 -38.77
CA ALA A 202 44.54 -55.67 -38.96
C ALA A 202 45.41 -55.98 -37.73
N GLY A 203 44.84 -55.89 -36.52
CA GLY A 203 45.52 -56.25 -35.28
C GLY A 203 45.75 -57.76 -35.15
N GLN A 204 44.74 -58.57 -35.51
CA GLN A 204 44.86 -60.04 -35.42
C GLN A 204 45.87 -60.57 -36.45
N ALA A 205 45.86 -60.07 -37.69
CA ALA A 205 46.85 -60.47 -38.69
C ALA A 205 48.29 -60.12 -38.29
N PHE A 206 48.49 -58.98 -37.60
CA PHE A 206 49.80 -58.61 -37.06
C PHE A 206 50.26 -59.56 -35.93
N ILE A 207 49.35 -59.92 -35.01
CA ILE A 207 49.63 -60.87 -33.93
C ILE A 207 49.95 -62.26 -34.51
N ASP A 208 49.15 -62.76 -35.45
CA ASP A 208 49.37 -64.07 -36.07
C ASP A 208 50.71 -64.13 -36.82
N ALA A 209 51.08 -63.04 -37.52
CA ALA A 209 52.38 -62.92 -38.18
C ALA A 209 53.55 -62.89 -37.18
N LEU A 210 53.36 -62.35 -35.98
CA LEU A 210 54.37 -62.32 -34.93
C LEU A 210 54.49 -63.66 -34.18
N VAL A 211 53.36 -64.33 -33.93
CA VAL A 211 53.28 -65.56 -33.13
C VAL A 211 53.63 -66.81 -33.94
N SER A 212 53.31 -66.85 -35.24
CA SER A 212 53.58 -68.02 -36.09
C SER A 212 55.08 -68.42 -36.16
N PRO A 213 56.03 -67.48 -36.31
CA PRO A 213 57.47 -67.80 -36.23
C PRO A 213 57.87 -68.30 -34.84
N ILE A 214 57.32 -67.70 -33.77
CA ILE A 214 57.59 -68.10 -32.38
C ILE A 214 57.15 -69.56 -32.16
N TRP A 215 55.96 -69.94 -32.64
CA TRP A 215 55.48 -71.32 -32.56
C TRP A 215 56.41 -72.29 -33.30
N THR A 216 56.91 -71.90 -34.47
CA THR A 216 57.87 -72.69 -35.25
C THR A 216 59.18 -72.89 -34.47
N TYR A 217 59.70 -71.84 -33.81
CA TYR A 217 60.88 -71.97 -32.95
C TYR A 217 60.65 -72.86 -31.73
N ILE A 218 59.49 -72.76 -31.08
CA ILE A 218 59.12 -73.63 -29.95
C ILE A 218 59.13 -75.10 -30.39
N GLN A 219 58.53 -75.42 -31.54
CA GLN A 219 58.52 -76.77 -32.09
C GLN A 219 59.92 -77.28 -32.41
N ALA A 220 60.80 -76.43 -32.95
CA ALA A 220 62.20 -76.79 -33.20
C ALA A 220 62.96 -77.06 -31.89
N ILE A 221 62.74 -76.25 -30.85
CA ILE A 221 63.33 -76.47 -29.52
C ILE A 221 62.80 -77.77 -28.90
N GLN A 222 61.50 -78.04 -29.01
CA GLN A 222 60.90 -79.31 -28.57
C GLN A 222 61.56 -80.48 -29.29
N ALA A 223 61.71 -80.43 -30.62
CA ALA A 223 62.39 -81.48 -31.37
C ALA A 223 63.86 -81.68 -30.95
N VAL A 224 64.60 -80.61 -30.62
CA VAL A 224 65.97 -80.74 -30.08
C VAL A 224 65.95 -81.32 -28.66
N THR A 225 64.99 -80.93 -27.84
CA THR A 225 64.81 -81.43 -26.46
C THR A 225 64.42 -82.91 -26.45
N ASP A 226 63.58 -83.35 -27.38
CA ASP A 226 63.21 -84.77 -27.52
C ASP A 226 64.37 -85.62 -28.07
N ASN A 227 65.29 -85.00 -28.82
CA ASN A 227 66.51 -85.62 -29.33
C ASN A 227 67.72 -85.44 -28.41
N LEU A 228 67.58 -84.74 -27.28
CA LEU A 228 68.60 -84.70 -26.24
C LEU A 228 68.72 -86.13 -25.71
N PRO A 229 69.89 -86.76 -25.83
CA PRO A 229 69.97 -88.17 -25.59
C PRO A 229 69.78 -88.52 -24.10
N ASP A 230 68.91 -89.49 -23.81
CA ASP A 230 69.22 -90.55 -22.83
C ASP A 230 70.39 -91.45 -23.32
N SER A 231 70.95 -91.14 -24.51
CA SER A 231 72.20 -91.59 -25.18
C SER A 231 72.50 -93.09 -25.17
N GLY A 232 71.51 -93.91 -24.82
CA GLY A 232 71.75 -95.29 -24.45
C GLY A 232 72.66 -95.44 -23.22
N ALA A 233 72.99 -94.37 -22.48
CA ALA A 233 73.84 -94.46 -21.30
C ALA A 233 73.14 -95.26 -20.20
N LEU A 234 71.85 -94.99 -19.98
CA LEU A 234 71.02 -95.75 -19.03
C LEU A 234 70.74 -97.19 -19.54
N THR A 235 70.61 -97.36 -20.86
CA THR A 235 70.44 -98.68 -21.50
C THR A 235 71.71 -99.53 -21.44
N ALA A 236 72.89 -98.92 -21.61
CA ALA A 236 74.19 -99.57 -21.48
C ALA A 236 74.45 -99.94 -20.02
N LEU A 237 74.13 -99.04 -19.08
CA LEU A 237 74.20 -99.34 -17.65
C LEU A 237 73.25 -100.50 -17.29
N LEU A 238 72.04 -100.54 -17.87
CA LEU A 238 71.10 -101.64 -17.66
C LEU A 238 71.62 -102.96 -18.24
N ALA A 239 72.26 -102.93 -19.41
CA ALA A 239 72.91 -104.09 -20.01
C ALA A 239 74.09 -104.60 -19.16
N ASP A 240 74.95 -103.70 -18.69
CA ASP A 240 76.07 -104.00 -17.80
C ASP A 240 75.57 -104.58 -16.47
N ILE A 241 74.53 -104.00 -15.86
CA ILE A 241 73.89 -104.52 -14.65
C ILE A 241 73.31 -105.92 -14.90
N THR A 242 72.68 -106.14 -16.04
CA THR A 242 72.12 -107.46 -16.41
C THR A 242 73.23 -108.50 -16.58
N ALA A 243 74.37 -108.12 -17.19
CA ALA A 243 75.53 -108.99 -17.36
C ALA A 243 76.20 -109.33 -16.02
N ILE A 244 76.40 -108.34 -15.15
CA ILE A 244 76.94 -108.53 -13.78
C ILE A 244 76.05 -109.49 -12.98
N LYS A 245 74.72 -109.33 -13.08
CA LYS A 245 73.77 -110.24 -12.41
C LYS A 245 73.94 -111.68 -12.90
N ALA A 246 74.02 -111.90 -14.21
CA ALA A 246 74.21 -113.22 -14.79
C ALA A 246 75.54 -113.89 -14.39
N GLU A 247 76.64 -113.12 -14.24
CA GLU A 247 77.89 -113.66 -13.69
C GLU A 247 77.80 -113.98 -12.20
N THR A 248 77.14 -113.13 -11.42
CA THR A 248 76.91 -113.35 -9.99
C THR A 248 76.10 -114.63 -9.75
N ASP A 249 75.05 -114.86 -10.56
CA ASP A 249 74.23 -116.08 -10.51
C ASP A 249 75.08 -117.34 -10.80
N LYS A 250 76.02 -117.29 -11.77
CA LYS A 250 76.95 -118.40 -12.05
C LYS A 250 77.94 -118.68 -10.91
N ILE A 251 78.38 -117.65 -10.19
CA ILE A 251 79.26 -117.82 -9.01
C ILE A 251 78.50 -118.52 -7.90
N ALA A 252 77.26 -118.09 -7.62
CA ALA A 252 76.40 -118.68 -6.59
C ALA A 252 76.17 -120.18 -6.85
N ASP A 253 75.88 -120.57 -8.10
CA ASP A 253 75.68 -121.98 -8.49
C ASP A 253 76.93 -122.85 -8.31
N LYS A 254 78.15 -122.30 -8.43
CA LYS A 254 79.39 -123.06 -8.19
C LYS A 254 79.73 -123.27 -6.71
N MET A 255 79.04 -122.58 -5.81
CA MET A 255 79.27 -122.65 -4.36
C MET A 255 78.30 -123.61 -3.64
N LEU A 256 77.43 -124.30 -4.39
CA LEU A 256 76.43 -125.28 -3.94
C LEU A 256 76.56 -126.60 -4.71
#